data_AF-A0ABD1WL98-F1
#
_entry.id   AF-A0ABD1WL98-F1
#
_cell.length_a   1.000
_cell.length_b   1.000
_cell.length_c   1.000
_cell.angle_alpha   90.00
_cell.angle_beta   90.00
_cell.angle_gamma   90.00
#
_symmetry.space_group_name_H-M   'P 1'
#
loop_
_entity.id
_entity.type
_entity.pdbx_description
1 polymer ?
#
loop_
_entity_poly.entity_id
_entity_poly.type
_entity_poly.pdbx_seq_one_letter_code
_entity_poly.pdbx_strand_id
1 'polypeptide(L)'
;MEYFIDVEERVRGKISNRCKLEIINEMYYTLDSNHQKKFTNSSFSHLLSVGEIKISLQIDHQCIIRAVRTLKENEVWCKFGNKIARFGLEFVLVTGLKAGELELKDDNLGVVRKQLLNAFRRCGDQPDKFKTGLLLILAYVLLSTEENTNLNLWWFNLVDNFEQFNNYAWGKRSYEYTIGIFNQIKGETIKKYERNEQYPYNFHGFPLAIMITIWTFEAIPTLGKQFTHRLESD
;
A
#
# COMPACT_ATOMS: atom_id res chain seq x y z
N MET A 1 26.70 -1.96 8.93
CA MET A 1 25.70 -1.60 7.90
C MET A 1 25.87 -0.13 7.57
N GLU A 2 26.25 0.14 6.33
CA GLU A 2 26.43 1.49 5.79
C GLU A 2 25.11 2.02 5.22
N TYR A 3 24.91 3.33 5.30
CA TYR A 3 23.77 3.99 4.67
C TYR A 3 23.92 3.99 3.15
N PHE A 4 22.81 4.07 2.44
CA PHE A 4 22.83 4.32 0.99
C PHE A 4 23.12 5.78 0.65
N ILE A 5 22.65 6.71 1.48
CA ILE A 5 22.88 8.15 1.34
C ILE A 5 23.52 8.64 2.63
N ASP A 6 24.68 9.28 2.48
CA ASP A 6 25.42 9.84 3.60
C ASP A 6 24.61 10.90 4.33
N VAL A 7 24.85 11.01 5.64
CA VAL A 7 24.01 11.81 6.54
C VAL A 7 24.01 13.28 6.13
N GLU A 8 25.16 13.78 5.67
CA GLU A 8 25.41 15.18 5.30
C GLU A 8 24.68 15.59 4.02
N GLU A 9 24.27 14.62 3.19
CA GLU A 9 23.69 14.85 1.86
C GLU A 9 22.17 14.59 1.83
N ARG A 10 21.58 14.31 2.99
CA ARG A 10 20.13 14.10 3.14
C ARG A 10 19.37 15.42 3.06
N VAL A 11 18.46 15.52 2.10
CA VAL A 11 17.64 16.72 1.90
C VAL A 11 16.15 16.48 2.17
N ARG A 12 15.39 17.58 2.31
CA ARG A 12 13.92 17.53 2.42
C ARG A 12 13.30 17.35 1.05
N GLY A 13 12.43 16.36 0.89
CA GLY A 13 11.66 16.12 -0.33
C GLY A 13 10.24 16.69 -0.25
N LYS A 14 9.73 17.20 -1.37
CA LYS A 14 8.29 17.46 -1.55
C LYS A 14 7.63 16.19 -2.07
N ILE A 15 6.62 15.70 -1.36
CA ILE A 15 6.03 14.39 -1.59
C ILE A 15 4.53 14.56 -1.88
N SER A 16 4.00 13.81 -2.85
CA SER A 16 2.57 13.81 -3.18
C SER A 16 1.97 12.44 -2.90
N ASN A 17 0.74 12.41 -2.36
CA ASN A 17 0.00 11.18 -2.10
C ASN A 17 -1.01 10.94 -3.23
N ARG A 18 -1.07 9.72 -3.75
CA ARG A 18 -2.07 9.30 -4.75
C ARG A 18 -3.02 8.21 -4.24
N CYS A 19 -2.81 7.68 -3.04
CA CYS A 19 -3.80 6.81 -2.43
C CYS A 19 -4.98 7.62 -1.95
N LYS A 20 -6.13 7.00 -2.15
CA LYS A 20 -7.42 7.56 -1.81
C LYS A 20 -8.03 6.66 -0.77
N LEU A 21 -7.61 6.82 0.48
CA LEU A 21 -8.18 6.09 1.61
C LEU A 21 -9.68 6.36 1.76
N GLU A 22 -10.10 7.55 1.35
CA GLU A 22 -11.50 7.92 1.27
C GLU A 22 -12.34 6.96 0.41
N ILE A 23 -11.73 6.23 -0.54
CA ILE A 23 -12.42 5.23 -1.36
C ILE A 23 -12.96 4.08 -0.50
N ILE A 24 -12.30 3.73 0.61
CA ILE A 24 -12.77 2.65 1.49
C ILE A 24 -14.13 3.06 2.08
N ASN A 25 -14.21 4.27 2.61
CA ASN A 25 -15.44 4.82 3.21
C ASN A 25 -16.48 5.16 2.13
N GLU A 26 -16.09 5.78 1.01
CA GLU A 26 -16.97 6.03 -0.14
C GLU A 26 -17.61 4.72 -0.62
N MET A 27 -16.82 3.66 -0.70
CA MET A 27 -17.31 2.34 -1.08
C MET A 27 -18.29 1.81 -0.03
N TYR A 28 -17.86 1.69 1.22
CA TYR A 28 -18.64 1.07 2.29
C TYR A 28 -19.99 1.74 2.54
N TYR A 29 -20.01 3.08 2.63
CA TYR A 29 -21.24 3.82 2.96
C TYR A 29 -22.21 3.97 1.79
N THR A 30 -21.80 3.65 0.56
CA THR A 30 -22.69 3.70 -0.62
C THR A 30 -23.32 2.35 -0.99
N LEU A 31 -22.96 1.29 -0.25
CA LEU A 31 -23.55 -0.03 -0.33
C LEU A 31 -24.80 -0.16 0.56
N ASP A 32 -25.69 -1.08 0.22
CA ASP A 32 -26.78 -1.47 1.11
C ASP A 32 -26.29 -2.29 2.34
N SER A 33 -27.18 -2.48 3.30
CA SER A 33 -26.86 -3.19 4.55
C SER A 33 -26.41 -4.64 4.36
N ASN A 34 -26.85 -5.32 3.30
CA ASN A 34 -26.46 -6.70 3.03
C ASN A 34 -25.02 -6.76 2.51
N HIS A 35 -24.68 -5.86 1.58
CA HIS A 35 -23.34 -5.76 1.00
C HIS A 35 -22.33 -5.17 1.99
N GLN A 36 -22.75 -4.29 2.90
CA GLN A 36 -21.92 -3.87 4.03
C GLN A 36 -21.56 -5.06 4.93
N LYS A 37 -22.53 -5.88 5.34
CA LYS A 37 -22.27 -7.12 6.10
C LYS A 37 -21.38 -8.10 5.33
N LYS A 38 -21.57 -8.20 4.01
CA LYS A 38 -20.69 -9.01 3.16
C LYS A 38 -19.26 -8.46 3.15
N PHE A 39 -19.09 -7.14 3.14
CA PHE A 39 -17.79 -6.50 3.21
C PHE A 39 -17.11 -6.70 4.58
N THR A 40 -17.83 -6.59 5.69
CA THR A 40 -17.28 -6.84 7.03
C THR A 40 -16.82 -8.28 7.23
N ASN A 41 -17.37 -9.21 6.46
CA ASN A 41 -16.94 -10.62 6.43
C ASN A 41 -15.88 -10.92 5.35
N SER A 42 -15.41 -9.91 4.62
CA SER A 42 -14.40 -10.07 3.58
C SER A 42 -12.98 -10.04 4.14
N SER A 43 -12.01 -10.44 3.32
CA SER A 43 -10.57 -10.29 3.63
C SER A 43 -10.13 -8.83 3.77
N PHE A 44 -10.96 -7.85 3.38
CA PHE A 44 -10.66 -6.42 3.41
C PHE A 44 -11.34 -5.68 4.56
N SER A 45 -12.05 -6.37 5.46
CA SER A 45 -12.83 -5.75 6.55
C SER A 45 -12.00 -4.82 7.44
N HIS A 46 -10.78 -5.25 7.80
CA HIS A 46 -9.84 -4.47 8.61
C HIS A 46 -9.40 -3.15 7.96
N LEU A 47 -9.56 -3.00 6.64
CA LEU A 47 -9.20 -1.76 5.94
C LEU A 47 -10.15 -0.61 6.30
N LEU A 48 -11.34 -0.87 6.84
CA LEU A 48 -12.24 0.19 7.36
C LEU A 48 -11.55 1.02 8.43
N SER A 49 -10.83 0.35 9.33
CA SER A 49 -10.07 0.98 10.41
C SER A 49 -8.85 1.75 9.89
N VAL A 50 -8.31 1.34 8.73
CA VAL A 50 -7.19 2.00 8.06
C VAL A 50 -7.62 3.30 7.37
N GLY A 51 -8.87 3.38 6.89
CA GLY A 51 -9.41 4.54 6.18
C GLY A 51 -9.36 5.87 6.95
N GLU A 52 -9.21 5.81 8.27
CA GLU A 52 -9.13 6.98 9.16
C GLU A 52 -7.69 7.45 9.43
N ILE A 53 -6.68 6.68 9.00
CA ILE A 53 -5.28 6.98 9.28
C ILE A 53 -4.81 8.17 8.44
N LYS A 54 -4.29 9.21 9.12
CA LYS A 54 -3.56 10.29 8.47
C LYS A 54 -2.15 9.85 8.14
N ILE A 55 -1.84 9.78 6.85
CA ILE A 55 -0.52 9.29 6.42
C ILE A 55 0.47 10.43 6.32
N SER A 56 1.65 10.23 6.90
CA SER A 56 2.77 11.15 6.81
C SER A 56 3.82 10.60 5.85
N LEU A 57 3.74 11.06 4.60
CA LEU A 57 4.73 10.73 3.57
C LEU A 57 6.17 11.12 3.96
N GLN A 58 6.32 12.07 4.88
CA GLN A 58 7.64 12.44 5.40
C GLN A 58 8.31 11.29 6.17
N ILE A 59 7.54 10.41 6.82
CA ILE A 59 8.07 9.21 7.48
C ILE A 59 8.66 8.26 6.44
N ASP A 60 7.94 8.04 5.33
CA ASP A 60 8.40 7.18 4.24
C ASP A 60 9.65 7.75 3.56
N HIS A 61 9.69 9.07 3.36
CA HIS A 61 10.89 9.78 2.92
C HIS A 61 12.07 9.57 3.86
N GLN A 62 11.85 9.71 5.16
CA GLN A 62 12.89 9.45 6.16
C GLN A 62 13.37 8.00 6.12
N CYS A 63 12.50 7.03 5.80
CA CYS A 63 12.87 5.63 5.61
C CYS A 63 13.80 5.44 4.40
N ILE A 64 13.44 5.99 3.23
CA ILE A 64 14.24 5.85 2.00
C ILE A 64 15.65 6.40 2.17
N ILE A 65 15.79 7.64 2.68
CA ILE A 65 17.11 8.26 2.84
C ILE A 65 17.94 7.63 3.96
N ARG A 66 17.31 6.81 4.83
CA ARG A 66 17.96 6.02 5.88
C ARG A 66 18.08 4.54 5.52
N ALA A 67 17.73 4.16 4.30
CA ALA A 67 17.88 2.79 3.86
C ALA A 67 19.36 2.37 3.98
N VAL A 68 19.61 1.11 4.33
CA VAL A 68 20.97 0.54 4.45
C VAL A 68 21.23 -0.57 3.45
N ARG A 69 22.48 -0.70 3.02
CA ARG A 69 22.90 -1.72 2.05
C ARG A 69 22.57 -3.14 2.53
N THR A 70 21.92 -3.91 1.66
CA THR A 70 21.54 -5.32 1.90
C THR A 70 21.58 -6.10 0.59
N LEU A 71 21.94 -7.39 0.67
CA LEU A 71 21.85 -8.35 -0.44
C LEU A 71 20.45 -8.96 -0.57
N LYS A 72 19.55 -8.70 0.39
CA LYS A 72 18.19 -9.22 0.40
C LYS A 72 17.26 -8.27 -0.34
N GLU A 73 16.93 -8.60 -1.58
CA GLU A 73 16.08 -7.76 -2.45
C GLU A 73 14.61 -7.72 -2.00
N ASN A 74 14.17 -8.74 -1.27
CA ASN A 74 12.81 -8.88 -0.75
C ASN A 74 12.63 -8.30 0.66
N GLU A 75 13.56 -7.48 1.17
CA GLU A 75 13.44 -6.84 2.48
C GLU A 75 13.91 -5.39 2.39
N VAL A 76 13.25 -4.50 3.13
CA VAL A 76 13.71 -3.12 3.28
C VAL A 76 14.31 -2.95 4.66
N TRP A 77 15.50 -2.37 4.71
CA TRP A 77 16.23 -2.13 5.95
C TRP A 77 16.53 -0.64 6.09
N CYS A 78 16.12 -0.05 7.20
CA CYS A 78 16.28 1.37 7.50
C CYS A 78 16.96 1.55 8.85
N LYS A 79 17.92 2.47 8.95
CA LYS A 79 18.61 2.75 10.21
C LYS A 79 18.19 4.11 10.79
N PHE A 80 17.63 4.09 11.98
CA PHE A 80 17.18 5.26 12.74
C PHE A 80 18.04 5.41 13.99
N GLY A 81 19.01 6.34 13.94
CA GLY A 81 20.02 6.46 14.99
C GLY A 81 20.82 5.17 15.13
N ASN A 82 20.77 4.54 16.31
CA ASN A 82 21.42 3.27 16.58
C ASN A 82 20.52 2.04 16.33
N LYS A 83 19.25 2.25 15.98
CA LYS A 83 18.31 1.16 15.71
C LYS A 83 18.25 0.84 14.22
N ILE A 84 18.19 -0.44 13.89
CA ILE A 84 17.97 -0.93 12.54
C ILE A 84 16.59 -1.57 12.51
N ALA A 85 15.74 -1.06 11.64
CA ALA A 85 14.39 -1.54 11.43
C ALA A 85 14.33 -2.32 10.10
N ARG A 86 13.75 -3.52 10.14
CA ARG A 86 13.52 -4.38 8.97
C ARG A 86 12.03 -4.40 8.63
N PHE A 87 11.71 -4.06 7.39
CA PHE A 87 10.40 -4.29 6.77
C PHE A 87 10.50 -5.59 5.97
N GLY A 88 9.83 -6.63 6.48
CA GLY A 88 9.79 -7.98 5.94
C GLY A 88 8.35 -8.49 5.79
N LEU A 89 8.17 -9.75 5.42
CA LEU A 89 6.84 -10.36 5.22
C LEU A 89 5.96 -10.40 6.49
N GLU A 90 6.53 -10.17 7.68
CA GLU A 90 5.76 -9.91 8.93
C GLU A 90 4.74 -8.77 8.77
N PHE A 91 4.90 -7.93 7.76
CA PHE A 91 3.91 -7.01 7.21
C PHE A 91 2.47 -7.59 7.14
N VAL A 92 2.34 -8.86 6.76
CA VAL A 92 1.05 -9.53 6.62
C VAL A 92 0.33 -9.63 7.97
N LEU A 93 1.07 -9.82 9.06
CA LEU A 93 0.52 -9.85 10.42
C LEU A 93 -0.01 -8.48 10.83
N VAL A 94 0.72 -7.42 10.49
CA VAL A 94 0.37 -6.03 10.83
C VAL A 94 -0.87 -5.56 10.09
N THR A 95 -1.06 -6.00 8.85
CA THR A 95 -2.22 -5.61 8.04
C THR A 95 -3.42 -6.52 8.22
N GLY A 96 -3.25 -7.74 8.71
CA GLY A 96 -4.35 -8.72 8.76
C GLY A 96 -4.77 -9.24 7.37
N LEU A 97 -4.03 -8.89 6.32
CA LEU A 97 -4.20 -9.50 5.00
C LEU A 97 -3.62 -10.91 5.01
N LYS A 98 -4.04 -11.78 4.08
CA LYS A 98 -3.50 -13.14 4.00
C LYS A 98 -2.14 -13.19 3.29
N ALA A 99 -1.19 -13.91 3.87
CA ALA A 99 -0.03 -14.46 3.16
C ALA A 99 -0.41 -15.83 2.60
N GLY A 100 0.10 -16.15 1.41
CA GLY A 100 -0.11 -17.45 0.79
C GLY A 100 0.67 -17.55 -0.51
N GLU A 101 0.51 -18.66 -1.21
CA GLU A 101 1.06 -18.79 -2.56
C GLU A 101 0.31 -17.89 -3.52
N LEU A 102 1.05 -17.23 -4.41
CA LEU A 102 0.46 -16.41 -5.45
C LEU A 102 0.24 -17.29 -6.66
N GLU A 103 -1.02 -17.41 -7.08
CA GLU A 103 -1.32 -17.94 -8.39
C GLU A 103 -0.70 -17.01 -9.46
N LEU A 104 0.26 -17.54 -10.23
CA LEU A 104 0.83 -16.86 -11.39
C LEU A 104 -0.20 -16.89 -12.52
N LYS A 105 -0.70 -15.73 -12.95
CA LYS A 105 -1.73 -15.64 -13.99
C LYS A 105 -1.52 -14.47 -14.92
N ASP A 106 -2.11 -14.63 -16.11
CA ASP A 106 -1.96 -13.82 -17.32
C ASP A 106 -1.91 -12.31 -17.06
N ASP A 107 -0.95 -11.63 -17.69
CA ASP A 107 -0.78 -10.16 -17.65
C ASP A 107 -1.78 -9.43 -18.56
N ASN A 108 -2.98 -10.00 -18.73
CA ASN A 108 -4.01 -9.40 -19.56
C ASN A 108 -4.50 -8.11 -18.89
N LEU A 109 -4.08 -6.99 -19.48
CA LEU A 109 -4.49 -5.66 -19.07
C LEU A 109 -5.95 -5.44 -19.41
N GLY A 110 -6.72 -5.03 -18.41
CA GLY A 110 -8.15 -4.77 -18.50
C GLY A 110 -8.48 -3.29 -18.46
N VAL A 111 -9.41 -2.95 -17.58
CA VAL A 111 -10.01 -1.61 -17.49
C VAL A 111 -9.07 -0.61 -16.80
N VAL A 112 -9.05 0.62 -17.30
CA VAL A 112 -8.32 1.74 -16.69
C VAL A 112 -8.97 2.10 -15.35
N ARG A 113 -8.18 2.33 -14.30
CA ARG A 113 -8.70 2.63 -12.94
C ARG A 113 -9.65 3.81 -12.88
N LYS A 114 -9.35 4.88 -13.61
CA LYS A 114 -10.27 6.03 -13.72
C LYS A 114 -11.64 5.64 -14.29
N GLN A 115 -11.67 4.72 -15.26
CA GLN A 115 -12.93 4.20 -15.79
C GLN A 115 -13.65 3.35 -14.73
N LEU A 116 -12.92 2.54 -13.96
CA LEU A 116 -13.47 1.76 -12.85
C LEU A 116 -14.13 2.67 -11.78
N LEU A 117 -13.48 3.78 -11.42
CA LEU A 117 -14.03 4.73 -10.44
C LEU A 117 -15.32 5.38 -10.95
N ASN A 118 -15.35 5.76 -12.22
CA ASN A 118 -16.56 6.30 -12.85
C ASN A 118 -17.67 5.26 -12.94
N ALA A 119 -17.34 4.00 -13.23
CA ALA A 119 -18.29 2.89 -13.28
C ALA A 119 -18.91 2.65 -11.89
N PHE A 120 -18.10 2.62 -10.83
CA PHE A 120 -18.56 2.47 -9.45
C PHE A 120 -19.59 3.54 -9.07
N ARG A 121 -19.28 4.81 -9.36
CA ARG A 121 -20.15 5.95 -9.01
C ARG A 121 -21.47 5.97 -9.78
N ARG A 122 -21.50 5.35 -10.97
CA ARG A 122 -22.70 5.26 -11.83
C ARG A 122 -23.46 3.94 -11.66
N CYS A 123 -22.88 2.97 -10.96
CA CYS A 123 -23.46 1.65 -10.79
C CYS A 123 -24.67 1.72 -9.83
N GLY A 124 -25.85 1.38 -10.36
CA GLY A 124 -27.08 1.27 -9.58
C GLY A 124 -27.29 -0.13 -8.97
N ASP A 125 -26.72 -1.16 -9.59
CA ASP A 125 -26.82 -2.55 -9.13
C ASP A 125 -25.88 -2.78 -7.94
N GLN A 126 -26.43 -3.26 -6.82
CA GLN A 126 -25.65 -3.43 -5.57
C GLN A 126 -24.59 -4.53 -5.66
N PRO A 127 -24.87 -5.73 -6.22
CA PRO A 127 -23.86 -6.75 -6.47
C PRO A 127 -22.67 -6.25 -7.30
N ASP A 128 -22.92 -5.61 -8.44
CA ASP A 128 -21.87 -5.10 -9.31
C ASP A 128 -21.11 -3.94 -8.67
N LYS A 129 -21.82 -3.08 -7.93
CA LYS A 129 -21.22 -1.99 -7.16
C LYS A 129 -20.29 -2.53 -6.08
N PHE A 130 -20.69 -3.58 -5.37
CA PHE A 130 -19.86 -4.27 -4.37
C PHE A 130 -18.58 -4.83 -4.99
N LYS A 131 -18.70 -5.58 -6.09
CA LYS A 131 -17.55 -6.14 -6.83
C LYS A 131 -16.60 -5.05 -7.32
N THR A 132 -17.14 -4.01 -7.95
CA THR A 132 -16.38 -2.86 -8.44
C THR A 132 -15.71 -2.12 -7.27
N GLY A 133 -16.37 -2.02 -6.12
CA GLY A 133 -15.84 -1.47 -4.89
C GLY A 133 -14.62 -2.21 -4.35
N LEU A 134 -14.66 -3.56 -4.34
CA LEU A 134 -13.50 -4.38 -3.96
C LEU A 134 -12.31 -4.15 -4.90
N LEU A 135 -12.55 -4.08 -6.21
CA LEU A 135 -11.51 -3.76 -7.20
C LEU A 135 -10.95 -2.35 -7.02
N LEU A 136 -11.78 -1.37 -6.62
CA LEU A 136 -11.32 -0.02 -6.33
C LEU A 136 -10.42 0.03 -5.11
N ILE A 137 -10.76 -0.68 -4.03
CA ILE A 137 -9.88 -0.80 -2.87
C ILE A 137 -8.56 -1.45 -3.28
N LEU A 138 -8.60 -2.54 -4.04
CA LEU A 138 -7.39 -3.17 -4.56
C LEU A 138 -6.54 -2.17 -5.38
N ALA A 139 -7.17 -1.43 -6.28
CA ALA A 139 -6.52 -0.49 -7.17
C ALA A 139 -5.91 0.71 -6.44
N TYR A 140 -6.72 1.41 -5.62
CA TYR A 140 -6.37 2.72 -5.03
C TYR A 140 -5.76 2.64 -3.64
N VAL A 141 -5.95 1.52 -2.91
CA VAL A 141 -5.42 1.34 -1.56
C VAL A 141 -4.26 0.34 -1.57
N LEU A 142 -4.52 -0.89 -2.02
CA LEU A 142 -3.55 -2.00 -1.85
C LEU A 142 -2.42 -2.03 -2.89
N LEU A 143 -2.66 -1.51 -4.09
CA LEU A 143 -1.65 -1.41 -5.15
C LEU A 143 -1.28 0.05 -5.46
N SER A 144 -2.22 0.98 -5.23
CA SER A 144 -2.09 2.44 -5.39
C SER A 144 -1.16 2.93 -6.52
N THR A 145 -1.34 2.34 -7.69
CA THR A 145 -0.69 2.67 -8.96
C THR A 145 -1.35 3.87 -9.63
N GLU A 146 -0.77 4.38 -10.72
CA GLU A 146 -1.27 5.58 -11.38
C GLU A 146 -2.70 5.40 -11.91
N GLU A 147 -3.49 6.48 -11.96
CA GLU A 147 -4.90 6.44 -12.36
C GLU A 147 -5.13 5.92 -13.79
N ASN A 148 -4.11 6.03 -14.64
CA ASN A 148 -4.12 5.60 -16.03
C ASN A 148 -3.56 4.19 -16.23
N THR A 149 -3.18 3.48 -15.16
CA THR A 149 -2.75 2.08 -15.27
C THR A 149 -3.95 1.15 -15.38
N ASN A 150 -3.80 0.13 -16.22
CA ASN A 150 -4.79 -0.92 -16.37
C ASN A 150 -4.74 -1.88 -15.19
N LEU A 151 -5.92 -2.33 -14.75
CA LEU A 151 -6.02 -3.43 -13.80
C LEU A 151 -5.93 -4.76 -14.55
N ASN A 152 -5.33 -5.77 -13.92
CA ASN A 152 -5.28 -7.09 -14.49
C ASN A 152 -6.71 -7.68 -14.55
N LEU A 153 -7.14 -8.17 -15.72
CA LEU A 153 -8.44 -8.80 -15.92
C LEU A 153 -8.68 -9.97 -14.98
N TRP A 154 -7.62 -10.67 -14.60
CA TRP A 154 -7.69 -11.76 -13.64
C TRP A 154 -8.30 -11.34 -12.30
N TRP A 155 -8.09 -10.10 -11.83
CA TRP A 155 -8.71 -9.62 -10.60
C TRP A 155 -10.22 -9.48 -10.72
N PHE A 156 -10.76 -9.20 -11.91
CA PHE A 156 -12.20 -9.16 -12.14
C PHE A 156 -12.81 -10.55 -11.97
N ASN A 157 -12.18 -11.57 -12.58
CA ASN A 157 -12.61 -12.97 -12.43
C ASN A 157 -12.53 -13.43 -10.97
N LEU A 158 -11.53 -12.97 -10.24
CA LEU A 158 -11.38 -13.31 -8.82
C LEU A 158 -12.52 -12.70 -7.99
N VAL A 159 -12.89 -11.44 -8.25
CA VAL A 159 -13.96 -10.76 -7.52
C VAL A 159 -15.34 -11.37 -7.80
N ASP A 160 -15.54 -11.96 -8.98
CA ASP A 160 -16.75 -12.75 -9.25
C ASP A 160 -16.86 -13.98 -8.33
N ASN A 161 -15.73 -14.60 -7.97
CA ASN A 161 -15.67 -15.66 -6.97
C ASN A 161 -15.20 -15.14 -5.60
N PHE A 162 -16.17 -14.65 -4.81
CA PHE A 162 -15.89 -14.03 -3.51
C PHE A 162 -15.09 -14.92 -2.53
N GLU A 163 -15.28 -16.24 -2.56
CA GLU A 163 -14.50 -17.16 -1.72
C GLU A 163 -13.03 -17.21 -2.15
N GLN A 164 -12.78 -17.34 -3.46
CA GLN A 164 -11.43 -17.31 -4.01
C GLN A 164 -10.76 -15.96 -3.75
N PHE A 165 -11.51 -14.86 -3.88
CA PHE A 165 -11.05 -13.51 -3.54
C PHE A 165 -10.60 -13.39 -2.07
N ASN A 166 -11.41 -13.91 -1.14
CA ASN A 166 -11.10 -13.84 0.29
C ASN A 166 -9.95 -14.77 0.71
N ASN A 167 -9.67 -15.81 -0.07
CA ASN A 167 -8.58 -16.74 0.19
C ASN A 167 -7.28 -16.37 -0.54
N TYR A 168 -7.34 -15.45 -1.50
CA TYR A 168 -6.15 -15.00 -2.20
C TYR A 168 -5.17 -14.26 -1.28
N ALA A 169 -3.88 -14.43 -1.58
CA ALA A 169 -2.77 -13.90 -0.80
C ALA A 169 -2.52 -12.40 -1.04
N TRP A 170 -3.55 -11.57 -0.82
CA TRP A 170 -3.48 -10.11 -0.99
C TRP A 170 -2.34 -9.46 -0.21
N GLY A 171 -2.04 -9.96 0.98
CA GLY A 171 -0.93 -9.47 1.79
C GLY A 171 0.41 -9.68 1.11
N LYS A 172 0.68 -10.90 0.61
CA LYS A 172 1.91 -11.17 -0.15
C LYS A 172 1.97 -10.35 -1.44
N ARG A 173 0.84 -10.22 -2.17
CA ARG A 173 0.80 -9.44 -3.42
C ARG A 173 1.09 -7.95 -3.17
N SER A 174 0.46 -7.35 -2.17
CA SER A 174 0.72 -5.97 -1.76
C SER A 174 2.16 -5.78 -1.26
N TYR A 175 2.72 -6.77 -0.56
CA TYR A 175 4.10 -6.75 -0.12
C TYR A 175 5.10 -6.71 -1.29
N GLU A 176 4.96 -7.61 -2.26
CA GLU A 176 5.83 -7.63 -3.45
C GLU A 176 5.76 -6.32 -4.22
N TYR A 177 4.54 -5.79 -4.39
CA TYR A 177 4.33 -4.50 -5.06
C TYR A 177 4.97 -3.33 -4.29
N THR A 178 4.87 -3.35 -2.96
CA THR A 178 5.51 -2.38 -2.06
C THR A 178 7.03 -2.40 -2.21
N ILE A 179 7.65 -3.57 -2.12
CA ILE A 179 9.10 -3.72 -2.26
C ILE A 179 9.57 -3.27 -3.64
N GLY A 180 8.83 -3.64 -4.70
CA GLY A 180 9.14 -3.22 -6.07
C GLY A 180 9.19 -1.70 -6.23
N ILE A 181 8.15 -0.99 -5.76
CA ILE A 181 8.12 0.48 -5.78
C ILE A 181 9.26 1.06 -4.93
N PHE A 182 9.48 0.53 -3.73
CA PHE A 182 10.54 1.02 -2.85
C PHE A 182 11.90 0.97 -3.54
N ASN A 183 12.23 -0.18 -4.13
CA ASN A 183 13.48 -0.40 -4.82
C ASN A 183 13.61 0.48 -6.07
N GLN A 184 12.52 0.71 -6.80
CA GLN A 184 12.48 1.66 -7.92
C GLN A 184 12.80 3.08 -7.44
N ILE A 185 12.06 3.61 -6.46
CA ILE A 185 12.25 4.97 -5.95
C ILE A 185 13.65 5.13 -5.36
N LYS A 186 14.11 4.14 -4.60
CA LYS A 186 15.47 4.10 -4.05
C LYS A 186 16.51 4.15 -5.18
N GLY A 187 16.35 3.35 -6.24
CA GLY A 187 17.25 3.36 -7.39
C GLY A 187 17.27 4.69 -8.13
N GLU A 188 16.12 5.31 -8.36
CA GLU A 188 16.01 6.66 -8.94
C GLU A 188 16.66 7.72 -8.05
N THR A 189 16.47 7.61 -6.73
CA THR A 189 17.08 8.51 -5.74
C THR A 189 18.61 8.38 -5.76
N ILE A 190 19.13 7.16 -5.84
CA ILE A 190 20.57 6.90 -5.96
C ILE A 190 21.14 7.48 -7.27
N LYS A 191 20.45 7.31 -8.40
CA LYS A 191 20.92 7.87 -9.67
C LYS A 191 21.00 9.40 -9.64
N LYS A 192 20.06 10.07 -8.96
CA LYS A 192 20.08 11.53 -8.78
C LYS A 192 21.18 11.97 -7.82
N TYR A 193 21.37 11.20 -6.75
CA TYR A 193 22.46 11.36 -5.80
C TYR A 193 23.83 11.33 -6.51
N GLU A 194 24.10 10.28 -7.27
CA GLU A 194 25.36 10.09 -8.01
C GLU A 194 25.61 11.20 -9.04
N ARG A 195 24.57 11.92 -9.47
CA ARG A 195 24.64 13.02 -10.44
C ARG A 195 24.71 14.41 -9.80
N ASN A 196 24.74 14.52 -8.47
CA ASN A 196 24.69 15.79 -7.73
C ASN A 196 23.49 16.69 -8.10
N GLU A 197 22.35 16.10 -8.49
CA GLU A 197 21.13 16.84 -8.82
C GLU A 197 20.36 17.22 -7.53
N GLN A 198 19.92 18.47 -7.39
CA GLN A 198 19.04 18.88 -6.26
C GLN A 198 17.65 18.25 -6.37
N TYR A 199 17.11 17.82 -5.22
CA TYR A 199 15.92 16.99 -5.14
C TYR A 199 14.62 17.80 -5.04
N PRO A 200 13.73 17.64 -6.03
CA PRO A 200 12.39 17.16 -5.70
C PRO A 200 12.13 15.84 -6.41
N TYR A 201 11.65 14.83 -5.67
CA TYR A 201 11.16 13.59 -6.26
C TYR A 201 9.70 13.38 -5.87
N ASN A 202 8.90 13.06 -6.87
CA ASN A 202 7.53 12.64 -6.66
C ASN A 202 7.54 11.18 -6.22
N PHE A 203 7.06 10.88 -5.02
CA PHE A 203 6.72 9.51 -4.68
C PHE A 203 5.50 9.10 -5.53
N HIS A 204 5.67 8.04 -6.31
CA HIS A 204 4.59 7.38 -7.03
C HIS A 204 4.45 5.97 -6.42
N GLY A 205 3.28 5.65 -5.87
CA GLY A 205 2.98 4.30 -5.34
C GLY A 205 2.89 4.25 -3.83
N PHE A 206 1.70 3.94 -3.32
CA PHE A 206 1.32 4.05 -1.92
C PHE A 206 0.86 2.76 -1.19
N PRO A 207 0.92 1.52 -1.72
CA PRO A 207 0.95 0.39 -0.78
C PRO A 207 2.06 0.63 0.26
N LEU A 208 3.14 1.23 -0.22
CA LEU A 208 4.26 1.77 0.53
C LEU A 208 3.90 2.61 1.75
N ALA A 209 3.04 3.61 1.66
CA ALA A 209 3.06 4.70 2.64
C ALA A 209 2.05 4.53 3.77
N ILE A 210 0.93 3.81 3.59
CA ILE A 210 0.21 3.25 4.75
C ILE A 210 1.12 2.23 5.42
N MET A 211 1.69 1.32 4.62
CA MET A 211 2.27 0.09 5.16
C MET A 211 3.61 0.36 5.84
N ILE A 212 4.45 1.24 5.29
CA ILE A 212 5.65 1.75 5.94
C ILE A 212 5.29 2.69 7.10
N THR A 213 4.24 3.52 7.02
CA THR A 213 3.85 4.35 8.18
C THR A 213 3.41 3.48 9.37
N ILE A 214 2.49 2.53 9.17
CA ILE A 214 2.05 1.59 10.23
C ILE A 214 3.26 0.79 10.72
N TRP A 215 4.06 0.23 9.82
CA TRP A 215 5.26 -0.51 10.19
C TRP A 215 6.26 0.36 10.96
N THR A 216 6.46 1.63 10.59
CA THR A 216 7.41 2.52 11.27
C THR A 216 6.95 2.80 12.70
N PHE A 217 5.64 2.93 12.92
CA PHE A 217 5.10 3.08 14.27
C PHE A 217 5.30 1.82 15.12
N GLU A 218 5.18 0.63 14.54
CA GLU A 218 5.47 -0.63 15.22
C GLU A 218 6.97 -0.85 15.45
N ALA A 219 7.81 -0.56 14.45
CA ALA A 219 9.27 -0.71 14.52
C ALA A 219 9.94 0.34 15.41
N ILE A 220 9.32 1.52 15.58
CA ILE A 220 9.79 2.61 16.42
C ILE A 220 8.70 2.95 17.44
N PRO A 221 8.62 2.21 18.57
CA PRO A 221 7.53 2.36 19.54
C PRO A 221 7.39 3.77 20.13
N THR A 222 8.47 4.56 20.14
CA THR A 222 8.42 5.96 20.58
C THR A 222 7.59 6.84 19.65
N LEU A 223 7.68 6.62 18.32
CA LEU A 223 6.85 7.32 17.35
C LEU A 223 5.41 6.81 17.41
N GLY A 224 5.22 5.48 17.51
CA GLY A 224 3.89 4.89 17.67
C GLY A 224 3.15 5.48 18.86
N LYS A 225 3.74 5.46 20.06
CA LYS A 225 3.12 6.05 21.27
C LYS A 225 2.78 7.53 21.15
N GLN A 226 3.49 8.29 20.33
CA GLN A 226 3.31 9.74 20.19
C GLN A 226 2.22 10.09 19.17
N PHE A 227 2.10 9.32 18.09
CA PHE A 227 1.28 9.67 16.94
C PHE A 227 0.14 8.69 16.66
N THR A 228 0.09 7.55 17.34
CA THR A 228 -0.96 6.54 17.18
C THR A 228 -1.49 6.04 18.51
N HIS A 229 -2.70 5.49 18.47
CA HIS A 229 -3.25 4.62 19.49
C HIS A 229 -3.50 3.27 18.84
N ARG A 230 -3.30 2.17 19.58
CA ARG A 230 -3.69 0.85 19.09
C ARG A 230 -5.20 0.74 19.20
N LEU A 231 -5.84 0.29 18.12
CA LEU A 231 -7.21 -0.16 18.19
C LEU A 231 -7.19 -1.50 18.92
N GLU A 232 -7.81 -1.55 20.11
CA GLU A 232 -7.99 -2.82 20.81
C GLU A 232 -8.84 -3.73 19.93
N SER A 233 -8.40 -4.98 19.78
CA SER A 233 -9.17 -6.00 19.09
C SER A 233 -10.21 -6.50 20.08
N ASP A 234 -11.48 -6.17 19.86
CA ASP A 234 -12.60 -6.83 20.55
C ASP A 234 -12.63 -8.33 20.24
#